data_AF-A0A415YFG0-F1
#
_entry.id   AF-A0A415YFG0-F1
#
_cell.length_a   1.000
_cell.length_b   1.000
_cell.length_c   1.000
_cell.angle_alpha   90.00
_cell.angle_beta   90.00
_cell.angle_gamma   90.00
#
_symmetry.space_group_name_H-M   'P 1'
#
loop_
_entity.id
_entity.type
_entity.pdbx_description
1 polymer ?
#
loop_
_entity_poly.entity_id
_entity_poly.type
_entity_poly.pdbx_seq_one_letter_code
_entity_poly.pdbx_strand_id
1 'polypeptide(L)'
;MDLNADKIMWRLYRIYMVLDDPDYHNETEFSTAVGIIVTQLEIYDQVWVARDAAHAVQKSEGGVYHSQKGIELTKKIIEYLEENEGCAECFPYETIDKLRDEFIF
;
A
#
# COMPACT_ATOMS: atom_id res chain seq x y z
N MET A 1 16.72 -3.55 -10.68
CA MET A 1 16.31 -2.55 -9.66
C MET A 1 15.68 -3.32 -8.51
N ASP A 2 16.32 -3.37 -7.34
CA ASP A 2 15.76 -4.01 -6.17
C ASP A 2 14.62 -3.17 -5.60
N LEU A 3 13.40 -3.65 -5.78
CA LEU A 3 12.21 -3.17 -5.10
C LEU A 3 12.35 -3.56 -3.63
N ASN A 4 12.42 -2.58 -2.74
CA ASN A 4 12.52 -2.79 -1.30
C ASN A 4 11.44 -1.96 -0.58
N ALA A 5 11.08 -2.39 0.63
CA ALA A 5 10.06 -1.74 1.45
C ALA A 5 10.35 -0.25 1.63
N ASP A 6 11.61 0.12 1.88
CA ASP A 6 12.03 1.51 2.08
C ASP A 6 11.75 2.38 0.85
N LYS A 7 12.04 1.90 -0.37
CA LYS A 7 11.79 2.64 -1.61
C LYS A 7 10.31 2.84 -1.88
N ILE A 8 9.47 1.86 -1.51
CA ILE A 8 8.01 1.98 -1.64
C ILE A 8 7.52 3.06 -0.66
N MET A 9 7.96 3.02 0.61
CA MET A 9 7.64 4.06 1.60
C MET A 9 8.17 5.44 1.19
N TRP A 10 9.40 5.54 0.68
CA TRP A 10 9.97 6.79 0.20
C TRP A 10 9.18 7.40 -0.96
N ARG A 11 8.55 6.57 -1.81
CA ARG A 11 7.64 7.06 -2.84
C ARG A 11 6.36 7.61 -2.24
N LEU A 12 5.80 6.96 -1.23
CA LEU A 12 4.65 7.47 -0.49
C LEU A 12 4.95 8.85 0.11
N TYR A 13 6.07 8.98 0.81
CA TYR A 13 6.50 10.26 1.38
C TYR A 13 6.68 11.34 0.31
N ARG A 14 7.23 10.97 -0.85
CA ARG A 14 7.43 11.90 -1.96
C ARG A 14 6.10 12.40 -2.55
N ILE A 15 5.04 11.59 -2.55
CA ILE A 15 3.71 12.03 -3.01
C ILE A 15 3.24 13.18 -2.14
N TYR A 16 3.23 13.00 -0.82
CA TYR A 16 2.85 14.06 0.13
C TYR A 16 3.77 15.29 0.04
N MET A 17 5.07 15.12 -0.19
CA MET A 17 5.97 16.27 -0.38
C MET A 17 5.72 17.07 -1.66
N VAL A 18 5.19 16.45 -2.72
CA VAL A 18 5.04 17.07 -4.05
C VAL A 18 3.63 17.58 -4.29
N LEU A 19 2.63 16.80 -3.86
CA LEU A 19 1.21 17.10 -4.07
C LEU A 19 0.57 17.81 -2.87
N ASP A 20 1.28 17.89 -1.72
CA ASP A 20 0.73 18.31 -0.43
C ASP A 20 -0.41 17.37 0.05
N ASP A 21 -1.14 17.76 1.09
CA ASP A 21 -2.32 17.02 1.54
C ASP A 21 -3.37 16.84 0.42
N PRO A 22 -4.08 15.69 0.38
CA PRO A 22 -5.10 15.44 -0.64
C PRO A 22 -6.24 16.46 -0.56
N ASP A 23 -6.58 17.07 -1.69
CA ASP A 23 -7.69 18.01 -1.87
C ASP A 23 -8.42 17.76 -3.20
N TYR A 24 -9.47 18.53 -3.45
CA TYR A 24 -10.27 18.41 -4.68
C TYR A 24 -9.47 18.64 -5.98
N HIS A 25 -8.39 19.44 -5.93
CA HIS A 25 -7.59 19.79 -7.09
C HIS A 25 -6.56 18.70 -7.44
N ASN A 26 -6.03 17.98 -6.44
CA ASN A 26 -5.01 16.96 -6.61
C ASN A 26 -5.54 15.51 -6.48
N GLU A 27 -6.82 15.30 -6.14
CA GLU A 27 -7.45 14.00 -5.88
C GLU A 27 -7.09 12.92 -6.91
N THR A 28 -7.22 13.24 -8.20
CA THR A 28 -6.97 12.27 -9.28
C THR A 28 -5.50 11.87 -9.37
N GLU A 29 -4.59 12.84 -9.21
CA GLU A 29 -3.15 12.59 -9.24
C GLU A 29 -2.71 11.82 -7.99
N PHE A 30 -3.24 12.19 -6.83
CA PHE A 30 -2.98 11.51 -5.56
C PHE A 30 -3.46 10.06 -5.60
N SER A 31 -4.72 9.82 -5.99
CA SER A 31 -5.30 8.47 -6.13
C SER A 31 -4.52 7.62 -7.14
N THR A 32 -4.14 8.20 -8.29
CA THR A 32 -3.30 7.50 -9.28
C THR A 32 -1.93 7.14 -8.69
N ALA A 33 -1.30 8.05 -7.96
CA ALA A 33 0.01 7.84 -7.37
C ALA A 33 -0.03 6.79 -6.25
N VAL A 34 -1.06 6.79 -5.41
CA VAL A 34 -1.33 5.74 -4.42
C VAL A 34 -1.58 4.40 -5.10
N GLY A 35 -2.35 4.36 -6.19
CA GLY A 35 -2.58 3.15 -6.98
C GLY A 35 -1.28 2.54 -7.51
N ILE A 36 -0.33 3.36 -7.96
CA ILE A 36 1.00 2.90 -8.37
C ILE A 36 1.76 2.27 -7.19
N ILE A 37 1.66 2.84 -5.98
CA ILE A 37 2.29 2.28 -4.77
C ILE A 37 1.68 0.92 -4.43
N VAL A 38 0.36 0.76 -4.54
CA VAL A 38 -0.33 -0.51 -4.33
C VAL A 38 0.20 -1.59 -5.28
N THR A 39 0.30 -1.29 -6.57
CA THR A 39 0.87 -2.25 -7.54
C THR A 39 2.32 -2.61 -7.20
N GLN A 40 3.11 -1.69 -6.66
CA GLN A 40 4.47 -1.99 -6.23
C GLN A 40 4.51 -2.87 -4.97
N LEU A 41 3.60 -2.62 -4.02
CA LEU A 41 3.42 -3.46 -2.84
C LEU A 41 3.04 -4.88 -3.23
N GLU A 42 2.08 -5.06 -4.14
CA GLU A 42 1.65 -6.38 -4.64
C GLU A 42 2.81 -7.15 -5.29
N ILE A 43 3.60 -6.49 -6.15
CA ILE A 43 4.78 -7.11 -6.78
C ILE A 43 5.83 -7.46 -5.72
N TYR A 44 6.07 -6.57 -4.76
CA TYR A 44 7.00 -6.82 -3.66
C TYR A 44 6.57 -8.05 -2.86
N ASP A 45 5.28 -8.14 -2.53
CA ASP A 45 4.70 -9.24 -1.79
C ASP A 45 4.84 -10.57 -2.54
N GLN A 46 4.40 -10.63 -3.80
CA GLN A 46 4.50 -11.85 -4.62
C GLN A 46 5.95 -12.32 -4.81
N VAL A 47 6.90 -11.40 -4.95
CA VAL A 47 8.33 -11.76 -5.03
C VAL A 47 8.80 -12.39 -3.71
N TRP A 48 8.36 -11.90 -2.56
CA TRP A 48 8.70 -12.49 -1.27
C TRP A 48 7.97 -13.81 -1.02
N VAL A 49 6.72 -13.96 -1.44
CA VAL A 49 5.99 -15.23 -1.42
C VAL A 49 6.72 -16.28 -2.27
N ALA A 50 7.15 -15.93 -3.48
CA ALA A 50 7.91 -16.84 -4.34
C ALA A 50 9.27 -17.23 -3.74
N ARG A 51 9.88 -16.35 -2.93
CA ARG A 51 11.15 -16.61 -2.23
C ARG A 51 10.97 -17.47 -0.98
N ASP A 52 9.87 -17.30 -0.26
CA ASP A 52 9.64 -17.91 1.04
C ASP A 52 8.20 -18.41 1.19
N ALA A 53 7.79 -19.26 0.25
CA ALA A 53 6.42 -19.78 0.18
C ALA A 53 6.00 -20.57 1.43
N ALA A 54 6.97 -21.17 2.14
CA ALA A 54 6.72 -21.94 3.35
C ALA A 54 6.19 -21.07 4.52
N HIS A 55 6.50 -19.76 4.51
CA HIS A 55 6.04 -18.81 5.53
C HIS A 55 5.00 -17.82 4.97
N ALA A 56 4.50 -18.05 3.74
CA ALA A 56 3.44 -17.25 3.19
C ALA A 56 2.11 -17.55 3.92
N VAL A 57 1.36 -16.50 4.20
CA VAL A 57 0.12 -16.53 4.95
C VAL A 57 -1.02 -16.32 3.97
N GLN A 58 -1.99 -17.22 3.97
CA GLN A 58 -3.27 -17.02 3.29
C GLN A 58 -4.26 -16.43 4.30
N LYS A 59 -4.84 -15.27 3.96
CA LYS A 59 -5.72 -14.52 4.87
C LYS A 59 -7.19 -14.90 4.71
N SER A 60 -7.63 -15.09 3.48
CA SER A 60 -8.97 -15.57 3.14
C SER A 60 -8.92 -16.97 2.51
N GLU A 61 -9.94 -17.81 2.79
CA GLU A 61 -10.03 -19.14 2.20
C GLU A 61 -10.14 -19.05 0.68
N GLY A 62 -9.17 -19.62 -0.05
CA GLY A 62 -9.07 -19.48 -1.51
C GLY A 62 -8.47 -18.16 -2.00
N GLY A 63 -8.04 -17.28 -1.08
CA GLY A 63 -7.39 -16.00 -1.37
C GLY A 63 -5.91 -16.12 -1.75
N VAL A 64 -5.30 -14.97 -2.00
CA VAL A 64 -3.88 -14.86 -2.38
C VAL A 64 -2.99 -15.14 -1.16
N TYR A 65 -1.84 -15.76 -1.40
CA TYR A 65 -0.82 -15.91 -0.38
C TYR A 65 -0.03 -14.61 -0.25
N HIS A 66 0.15 -14.15 0.98
CA HIS A 66 0.90 -12.95 1.29
C HIS A 66 2.13 -13.28 2.13
N SER A 67 3.23 -12.63 1.82
CA SER A 67 4.45 -12.72 2.61
C SER A 67 4.29 -11.92 3.90
N GLN A 68 4.94 -12.36 4.97
CA GLN A 68 4.97 -11.59 6.22
C GLN A 68 5.48 -10.16 6.00
N LYS A 69 6.45 -9.99 5.09
CA LYS A 69 7.00 -8.68 4.73
C LYS A 69 6.03 -7.79 3.97
N GLY A 70 5.24 -8.37 3.06
CA GLY A 70 4.16 -7.66 2.37
C GLY A 70 3.15 -7.16 3.38
N ILE A 71 2.67 -8.04 4.27
CA ILE A 71 1.71 -7.69 5.34
C ILE A 71 2.25 -6.56 6.22
N GLU A 72 3.52 -6.63 6.66
CA GLU A 72 4.15 -5.58 7.46
C GLU A 72 4.25 -4.25 6.71
N LEU A 73 4.58 -4.28 5.41
CA LEU A 73 4.64 -3.08 4.59
C LEU A 73 3.26 -2.48 4.36
N THR A 74 2.25 -3.30 4.06
CA THR A 74 0.85 -2.85 3.90
C THR A 74 0.36 -2.12 5.15
N LYS A 75 0.64 -2.68 6.34
CA LYS A 75 0.30 -2.02 7.61
C LYS A 75 0.93 -0.64 7.75
N LYS A 76 2.22 -0.51 7.43
CA LYS A 76 2.93 0.78 7.48
C LYS A 76 2.39 1.80 6.47
N ILE A 77 2.01 1.35 5.28
CA ILE A 77 1.41 2.21 4.25
C ILE A 77 0.05 2.72 4.73
N ILE A 78 -0.81 1.84 5.24
CA ILE A 78 -2.13 2.20 5.77
C ILE A 78 -1.98 3.17 6.95
N GLU A 79 -1.14 2.84 7.93
CA GLU A 79 -0.90 3.69 9.11
C GLU A 79 -0.44 5.09 8.67
N TYR A 80 0.52 5.18 7.74
CA TYR A 80 0.98 6.48 7.25
C TYR A 80 -0.09 7.24 6.47
N LEU A 81 -0.89 6.55 5.64
CA LEU A 81 -1.99 7.19 4.93
C LEU A 81 -3.03 7.73 5.92
N GLU A 82 -3.46 6.94 6.91
CA GLU A 82 -4.44 7.33 7.93
C GLU A 82 -3.91 8.47 8.83
N GLU A 83 -2.62 8.47 9.20
CA GLU A 83 -2.01 9.58 9.95
C GLU A 83 -1.98 10.90 9.16
N ASN A 84 -1.91 10.81 7.83
CA ASN A 84 -1.86 11.95 6.90
C ASN A 84 -3.13 12.02 6.05
N GLU A 85 -4.27 11.66 6.64
CA GLU A 85 -5.59 11.70 6.00
C GLU A 85 -6.02 13.12 5.61
N GLY A 86 -5.56 14.12 6.37
CA GLY A 86 -5.90 15.52 6.15
C GLY A 86 -7.38 15.81 6.46
N CYS A 87 -8.02 16.66 5.64
CA CYS A 87 -9.41 17.11 5.81
C CYS A 87 -10.26 16.81 4.57
N ALA A 88 -10.13 15.61 4.00
CA ALA A 88 -10.49 15.37 2.60
C ALA A 88 -11.64 14.36 2.41
N GLU A 89 -12.72 14.83 1.79
CA GLU A 89 -13.69 13.97 1.07
C GLU A 89 -13.01 13.16 -0.06
N CYS A 90 -11.79 13.55 -0.45
CA CYS A 90 -11.01 13.03 -1.57
C CYS A 90 -9.95 11.97 -1.17
N PHE A 91 -9.92 11.54 0.10
CA PHE A 91 -8.96 10.55 0.58
C PHE A 91 -9.31 9.14 0.07
N PRO A 92 -8.33 8.29 -0.31
CA PRO A 92 -8.59 7.00 -0.97
C PRO A 92 -9.00 5.89 0.01
N TYR A 93 -10.11 6.08 0.74
CA TYR A 93 -10.63 5.10 1.70
C TYR A 93 -10.89 3.74 1.07
N GLU A 94 -11.47 3.70 -0.13
CA GLU A 94 -11.74 2.44 -0.83
C GLU A 94 -10.47 1.62 -1.10
N THR A 95 -9.34 2.30 -1.37
CA THR A 95 -8.07 1.62 -1.59
C THR A 95 -7.53 1.07 -0.29
N ILE A 96 -7.63 1.83 0.80
CA ILE A 96 -7.19 1.41 2.13
C ILE A 96 -8.02 0.22 2.63
N ASP A 97 -9.34 0.28 2.48
CA ASP A 97 -10.22 -0.82 2.88
C ASP A 97 -9.90 -2.10 2.10
N LYS A 98 -9.67 -2.01 0.79
CA LYS A 98 -9.24 -3.17 -0.02
C LYS A 98 -7.90 -3.74 0.46
N LEU A 99 -6.93 -2.88 0.75
CA LEU A 99 -5.64 -3.34 1.28
C LEU A 99 -5.78 -4.01 2.65
N ARG A 100 -6.66 -3.51 3.52
CA ARG A 100 -6.95 -4.12 4.82
C ARG A 100 -7.60 -5.48 4.65
N ASP A 101 -8.61 -5.58 3.79
CA ASP A 101 -9.32 -6.83 3.52
C ASP A 101 -8.42 -7.88 2.87
N GLU A 102 -7.48 -7.47 2.01
CA GLU A 102 -6.59 -8.41 1.32
C GLU A 102 -5.41 -8.86 2.21
N PHE A 103 -4.74 -7.95 2.92
CA PHE A 103 -3.49 -8.25 3.62
C PHE A 103 -3.63 -8.47 5.13
N ILE A 104 -4.68 -7.94 5.76
CA ILE A 104 -4.78 -7.87 7.23
C ILE A 104 -5.86 -8.80 7.77
N PHE A 105 -7.08 -8.67 7.26
CA PHE A 105 -8.25 -9.44 7.66
C PHE A 105 -8.37 -10.76 6.91
#